data_AF-A0A2D9H3I3-F1
#
_entry.id   AF-A0A2D9H3I3-F1
#
_cell.length_a   1.000
_cell.length_b   1.000
_cell.length_c   1.000
_cell.angle_alpha   90.00
_cell.angle_beta   90.00
_cell.angle_gamma   90.00
#
_symmetry.space_group_name_H-M   'P 1'
#
loop_
_entity.id
_entity.type
_entity.pdbx_description
1 polymer ?
#
loop_
_entity_poly.entity_id
_entity_poly.type
_entity_poly.pdbx_seq_one_letter_code
_entity_poly.pdbx_strand_id
1 'polypeptide(L)' 'MRIPGEHAETYKQRAEDLGIPLSSWITLALAEHEGLSVPDYVQSEINKAAHERASRATEVELDMPKSA' A
#
# COMPACT_ATOMS: atom_id res chain seq x y z
N MET A 1 19.19 -4.32 -2.06
CA MET A 1 19.19 -2.87 -2.34
C MET A 1 19.38 -2.13 -1.03
N ARG A 2 20.27 -1.14 -0.96
CA ARG A 2 20.51 -0.35 0.26
C ARG A 2 19.80 0.99 0.11
N ILE A 3 18.91 1.31 1.05
CA ILE A 3 18.19 2.58 1.08
C ILE A 3 19.02 3.57 1.91
N PRO A 4 19.23 4.82 1.46
CA PRO A 4 19.84 5.85 2.27
C PRO A 4 19.09 6.01 3.60
N GLY A 5 19.81 5.88 4.72
CA GLY A 5 19.20 5.88 6.06
C GLY A 5 18.42 7.15 6.38
N GLU A 6 18.81 8.29 5.80
CA GLU A 6 18.17 9.59 6.01
C GLU A 6 16.73 9.66 5.50
N HIS A 7 16.34 8.78 4.56
CA HIS A 7 15.00 8.77 3.95
C HIS A 7 14.29 7.42 4.10
N ALA A 8 14.93 6.44 4.76
CA ALA A 8 14.40 5.09 4.89
C ALA A 8 13.02 5.07 5.57
N GLU A 9 12.84 5.85 6.62
CA GLU A 9 11.55 5.97 7.32
C GLU A 9 10.48 6.63 6.45
N THR A 10 10.86 7.62 5.63
CA THR A 10 9.91 8.24 4.70
C THR A 10 9.39 7.22 3.70
N TYR A 11 10.26 6.44 3.07
CA TYR A 11 9.84 5.43 2.09
C TYR A 11 9.03 4.31 2.74
N LYS A 12 9.41 3.91 3.95
CA LYS A 12 8.66 2.93 4.73
C LYS A 12 7.24 3.43 5.03
N GLN A 13 7.10 4.67 5.49
CA GLN A 13 5.78 5.27 5.74
C GLN A 13 4.93 5.30 4.47
N ARG A 14 5.50 5.68 3.32
CA ARG A 14 4.77 5.68 2.05
C ARG A 14 4.29 4.29 1.63
N ALA A 15 5.10 3.26 1.86
CA ALA A 15 4.72 1.88 1.59
C ALA A 15 3.59 1.43 2.54
N GLU A 16 3.68 1.78 3.82
CA GLU A 16 2.65 1.50 4.83
C GLU A 16 1.31 2.20 4.53
N ASP A 17 1.34 3.45 4.08
CA ASP A 17 0.13 4.21 3.70
C ASP A 17 -0.64 3.51 2.56
N LEU A 18 0.08 2.88 1.63
CA LEU A 18 -0.51 2.09 0.56
C LEU A 18 -0.86 0.66 1.00
N GLY A 19 -0.30 0.19 2.11
CA GLY A 19 -0.43 -1.17 2.63
C GLY A 19 0.37 -2.20 1.85
N ILE A 20 1.47 -1.81 1.21
CA ILE A 20 2.31 -2.69 0.37
C ILE A 20 3.74 -2.79 0.92
N PRO A 21 4.52 -3.82 0.52
CA PRO A 21 5.93 -3.90 0.89
C PRO A 21 6.76 -2.73 0.36
N LEU A 22 7.80 -2.35 1.12
CA LEU A 22 8.72 -1.27 0.73
C LEU A 22 9.38 -1.50 -0.63
N SER A 23 9.76 -2.74 -0.95
CA SER A 23 10.31 -3.09 -2.26
C SER A 23 9.33 -2.77 -3.39
N SER A 24 8.05 -3.05 -3.18
CA SER A 24 6.99 -2.86 -4.18
C SER A 24 6.65 -1.39 -4.34
N TRP A 25 6.68 -0.63 -3.25
CA TRP A 25 6.58 0.83 -3.31
C TRP A 25 7.73 1.44 -4.11
N ILE A 26 8.96 0.97 -3.92
CA ILE A 26 10.12 1.46 -4.68
C ILE A 26 10.01 1.11 -6.16
N THR A 27 9.58 -0.11 -6.49
CA THR A 27 9.30 -0.52 -7.88
C THR A 27 8.23 0.37 -8.52
N LEU A 28 7.14 0.66 -7.79
CA LEU A 28 6.09 1.56 -8.24
C LEU A 28 6.65 2.96 -8.54
N ALA A 29 7.36 3.56 -7.59
CA ALA A 29 7.93 4.90 -7.74
C ALA A 29 8.92 5.00 -8.90
N LEU A 30 9.75 3.97 -9.11
CA LEU A 30 10.64 3.87 -10.26
C LEU A 30 9.88 3.74 -11.57
N ALA A 31 8.85 2.88 -11.62
CA ALA A 31 8.06 2.72 -12.83
C ALA A 31 7.36 4.03 -13.22
N GLU A 32 6.77 4.74 -12.26
CA GLU A 32 6.15 6.06 -12.49
C GLU A 32 7.16 7.12 -12.95
N HIS A 33 8.32 7.18 -12.30
CA HIS A 33 9.39 8.13 -12.65
C HIS A 33 9.92 7.92 -14.08
N GLU A 34 10.10 6.67 -14.48
CA GLU A 34 10.64 6.30 -15.79
C GLU A 34 9.56 6.19 -16.88
N GLY A 35 8.28 6.38 -16.55
CA GLY A 35 7.16 6.18 -17.48
C GLY A 35 6.99 4.73 -17.93
N LEU A 36 7.42 3.78 -17.10
CA LEU A 36 7.29 2.34 -17.35
C LEU A 36 5.96 1.81 -16.82
N SER A 37 5.54 0.68 -17.38
CA SER A 37 4.41 -0.09 -16.83
C SER A 37 4.74 -0.63 -15.44
N VAL A 38 3.83 -0.45 -14.49
CA VAL A 38 3.92 -1.05 -13.16
C VAL A 38 3.82 -2.59 -13.30
N PRO A 39 4.73 -3.37 -12.69
CA PRO A 39 4.67 -4.83 -12.76
C PRO A 39 3.40 -5.41 -12.11
N ASP A 40 2.88 -6.50 -12.70
CA ASP A 40 1.62 -7.15 -12.28
C ASP A 40 1.60 -7.56 -10.80
N TYR A 41 2.74 -7.98 -10.24
CA TYR A 41 2.82 -8.36 -8.83
C TYR A 41 2.60 -7.15 -7.90
N VAL A 42 3.12 -5.98 -8.26
CA VAL A 42 2.94 -4.73 -7.50
C VAL A 42 1.47 -4.31 -7.58
N GLN A 43 0.88 -4.39 -8.76
CA GLN A 43 -0.54 -4.09 -8.96
C GLN A 43 -1.43 -5.02 -8.12
N SER A 44 -1.08 -6.30 -8.04
CA SER A 44 -1.78 -7.29 -7.23
C SER A 44 -1.69 -6.98 -5.73
N GLU A 45 -0.54 -6.56 -5.25
CA GLU A 45 -0.35 -6.16 -3.85
C GLU A 45 -1.17 -4.90 -3.50
N ILE A 46 -1.18 -3.91 -4.39
CA ILE A 46 -2.00 -2.69 -4.21
C ILE A 46 -3.49 -3.07 -4.14
N ASN A 47 -3.96 -3.93 -5.05
CA ASN A 47 -5.35 -4.37 -5.08
C ASN A 47 -5.74 -5.16 -3.83
N LYS A 48 -4.85 -6.03 -3.36
CA LYS A 48 -5.04 -6.78 -2.12
C LYS A 48 -5.14 -5.84 -0.92
N ALA A 49 -4.22 -4.89 -0.80
CA ALA A 49 -4.23 -3.90 0.28
C ALA A 49 -5.49 -3.03 0.28
N ALA A 50 -5.98 -2.64 -0.91
CA ALA A 50 -7.23 -1.91 -1.05
C ALA A 50 -8.44 -2.75 -0.63
N HIS A 51 -8.48 -4.03 -1.04
CA HIS A 51 -9.54 -4.95 -0.66
C HIS A 51 -9.59 -5.19 0.86
N GLU A 52 -8.44 -5.44 1.50
CA GLU A 52 -8.36 -5.61 2.95
C GLU A 52 -8.81 -4.36 3.72
N ARG A 53 -8.47 -3.16 3.22
CA ARG A 53 -8.96 -1.90 3.80
C ARG A 53 -10.48 -1.76 3.68
N ALA A 54 -11.05 -2.10 2.52
CA ALA A 54 -12.49 -2.06 2.31
C ALA A 54 -13.22 -3.06 3.21
N SER A 55 -12.74 -4.31 3.30
CA SER A 55 -13.35 -5.35 4.13
C SER A 55 -13.34 -4.98 5.62
N ARG A 56 -12.25 -4.43 6.13
CA ARG A 56 -12.19 -3.92 7.52
C ARG A 56 -13.18 -2.77 7.77
N ALA A 57 -13.37 -1.87 6.80
CA ALA A 57 -14.34 -0.79 6.95
C ALA A 57 -15.78 -1.34 7.04
N THR A 58 -16.12 -2.34 6.23
CA THR A 58 -17.43 -3.00 6.26
C THR A 58 -17.65 -3.82 7.54
N GLU A 59 -16.62 -4.51 8.07
CA GLU A 59 -16.72 -5.22 9.35
C GLU A 59 -16.98 -4.26 10.52
N VAL A 60 -16.33 -3.09 10.54
CA VAL A 60 -16.54 -2.06 11.57
C VAL A 60 -17.96 -1.47 11.49
N GLU A 61 -18.53 -1.28 10.30
CA GLU A 61 -19.90 -0.79 10.15
C GLU A 61 -20.97 -1.80 10.61
N LEU A 62 -20.70 -3.10 10.49
CA LEU A 62 -21.62 -4.17 10.90
C LEU A 62 -21.63 -4.42 12.42
N ASP A 63 -20.53 -4.11 13.11
CA ASP A 63 -20.38 -4.30 14.57
C ASP A 63 -20.84 -3.08 15.39
N MET A 64 -21.26 -1.98 14.75
CA MET A 64 -21.92 -0.88 15.45
C MET A 64 -23.35 -1.28 15.83
N PRO A 65 -23.71 -1.31 17.13
CA PRO A 65 -25.08 -1.59 17.52
C PRO A 65 -25.96 -0.47 16.95
N LYS A 66 -26.97 -0.85 16.16
CA LYS A 66 -28.10 0.02 15.88
C LYS A 66 -28.77 0.33 17.21
N SER A 67 -28.42 1.46 17.82
CA SER A 67 -29.16 1.99 18.96
C SER A 67 -30.61 2.14 18.51
N ALA A 68 -31.48 1.37 19.16
CA ALA A 68 -32.93 1.39 19.01
C ALA A 68 -33.54 2.71 19.47
#